data_AF-A0A5S5ALI0-F1
#
_entry.id   AF-A0A5S5ALI0-F1
#
_cell.length_a   1.000
_cell.length_b   1.000
_cell.length_c   1.000
_cell.angle_alpha   90.00
_cell.angle_beta   90.00
_cell.angle_gamma   90.00
#
_symmetry.space_group_name_H-M   'P 1'
#
loop_
_entity.id
_entity.type
_entity.pdbx_description
1 polymer ?
#
loop_
_entity_poly.entity_id
_entity_poly.type
_entity_poly.pdbx_seq_one_letter_code
_entity_poly.pdbx_strand_id
1 'polypeptide(L)'
;MIDGKLIRNFRRKRNMSLQELARRAELSVSYLSEIERGKKQPSLEAIEKLATALNISKNALFEPEPTENRSSRSIGDRIALLRQEKGISLSELAGKAGISATYLCQIEKGNALPSLSTLKAIAGALGMNAQDLMAATSHVGYKIKKIRQERGLTQAELARKAGVSTGLIGQIESGRVEPSIKTLEKIARALSLSPCYFVGDDDEITSLLRPMNPELKRLFADPKVRSFLEMVADCTPQEFSFIMKFIQLYKEHRSAD
;
A
#
# COMPACT_ATOMS: atom_id res chain seq x y z
N MET A 1 11.52 6.65 -16.47
CA MET A 1 11.21 7.04 -17.87
C MET A 1 9.70 6.88 -18.11
N ILE A 2 9.07 7.51 -19.11
CA ILE A 2 7.63 7.29 -19.38
C ILE A 2 7.47 6.25 -20.49
N ASP A 3 6.72 5.17 -20.19
CA ASP A 3 6.31 4.19 -21.19
C ASP A 3 5.01 4.66 -21.88
N GLY A 4 5.11 4.87 -23.19
CA GLY A 4 3.98 5.20 -24.06
C GLY A 4 2.82 4.20 -23.98
N LYS A 5 3.08 2.94 -23.62
CA LYS A 5 2.03 1.92 -23.43
C LYS A 5 1.15 2.22 -22.23
N LEU A 6 1.68 2.84 -21.17
CA LEU A 6 0.87 3.24 -20.00
C LEU A 6 -0.18 4.28 -20.40
N ILE A 7 0.21 5.28 -21.18
CA ILE A 7 -0.69 6.32 -21.70
C ILE A 7 -1.80 5.66 -22.53
N ARG A 8 -1.45 4.75 -23.44
CA ARG A 8 -2.41 3.99 -24.25
C ARG A 8 -3.39 3.17 -23.40
N ASN A 9 -2.90 2.55 -22.33
CA ASN A 9 -3.73 1.75 -21.42
C ASN A 9 -4.73 2.62 -20.64
N PHE A 10 -4.28 3.74 -20.08
CA PHE A 10 -5.18 4.68 -19.39
C PHE A 10 -6.23 5.28 -20.34
N ARG A 11 -5.82 5.60 -21.57
CA ARG A 11 -6.72 6.08 -22.62
C ARG A 11 -7.81 5.06 -22.95
N ARG A 12 -7.43 3.79 -23.15
CA ARG A 12 -8.38 2.68 -23.42
C ARG A 12 -9.30 2.40 -22.25
N LYS A 13 -8.79 2.38 -21.01
CA LYS A 13 -9.61 2.20 -19.80
C LYS A 13 -10.68 3.29 -19.64
N ARG A 14 -10.44 4.48 -20.20
CA ARG A 14 -11.39 5.60 -20.21
C ARG A 14 -12.19 5.72 -21.52
N ASN A 15 -12.15 4.71 -22.38
CA ASN A 15 -12.83 4.69 -23.68
C ASN A 15 -12.52 5.92 -24.57
N MET A 16 -11.33 6.49 -24.44
CA MET A 16 -10.92 7.67 -25.21
C MET A 16 -10.27 7.26 -26.53
N SER A 17 -10.62 7.95 -27.63
CA SER A 17 -9.87 7.86 -28.88
C SER A 17 -8.56 8.64 -28.77
N LEU A 18 -7.59 8.34 -29.64
CA LEU A 18 -6.31 9.05 -29.66
C LEU A 18 -6.50 10.54 -30.01
N GLN A 19 -7.48 10.85 -30.87
CA GLN A 19 -7.88 12.22 -31.19
C GLN A 19 -8.49 12.94 -29.99
N GLU A 20 -9.35 12.26 -29.23
CA GLU A 20 -10.02 12.88 -28.06
C GLU A 20 -9.04 13.16 -26.93
N LEU A 21 -8.07 12.27 -26.68
CA LEU A 21 -7.02 12.54 -25.71
C LEU A 21 -6.12 13.71 -26.16
N ALA A 22 -5.73 13.74 -27.43
CA ALA A 22 -4.92 14.82 -28.00
C ALA A 22 -5.63 16.18 -27.85
N ARG A 23 -6.92 16.23 -28.18
CA ARG A 23 -7.77 17.43 -28.02
C ARG A 23 -7.84 17.89 -26.57
N ARG A 24 -8.10 16.98 -25.62
CA ARG A 24 -8.20 17.30 -24.19
C ARG A 24 -6.87 17.73 -23.57
N ALA A 25 -5.76 17.20 -24.07
CA ALA A 25 -4.43 17.55 -23.59
C ALA A 25 -3.83 18.78 -24.30
N GLU A 26 -4.55 19.39 -25.26
CA GLU A 26 -4.01 20.45 -26.12
C GLU A 26 -2.70 20.05 -26.82
N LEU A 27 -2.61 18.79 -27.25
CA LEU A 27 -1.46 18.21 -27.94
C LEU A 27 -1.84 17.80 -29.35
N SER A 28 -0.87 17.75 -30.27
CA SER A 28 -1.13 17.25 -31.61
C SER A 28 -1.31 15.72 -31.59
N VAL A 29 -2.24 15.24 -32.41
CA VAL A 29 -2.53 13.80 -32.60
C VAL A 29 -1.27 13.03 -33.01
N SER A 30 -0.43 13.66 -33.86
CA SER A 30 0.85 13.09 -34.29
C SER A 30 1.83 12.94 -33.14
N TYR A 31 1.98 13.99 -32.32
CA TYR A 31 2.87 13.97 -31.15
C TYR A 31 2.46 12.92 -30.12
N LEU A 32 1.15 12.82 -29.82
CA LEU A 32 0.62 11.79 -28.92
C LEU A 32 0.84 10.37 -29.45
N SER A 33 0.70 10.16 -30.77
CA SER A 33 0.99 8.88 -31.42
C SER A 33 2.47 8.48 -31.36
N GLU A 34 3.38 9.45 -31.47
CA GLU A 34 4.82 9.21 -31.28
C GLU A 34 5.16 8.85 -29.83
N ILE A 35 4.50 9.50 -28.86
CA ILE A 35 4.65 9.19 -27.44
C ILE A 35 4.13 7.78 -27.14
N GLU A 36 2.91 7.43 -27.57
CA GLU A 36 2.33 6.10 -27.29
C GLU A 36 3.14 4.95 -27.91
N ARG A 37 3.87 5.21 -29.00
CA ARG A 37 4.77 4.23 -29.64
C ARG A 37 6.17 4.20 -29.03
N GLY A 38 6.46 5.04 -28.03
CA GLY A 38 7.78 5.15 -27.42
C GLY A 38 8.84 5.81 -28.31
N LYS A 39 8.44 6.44 -29.43
CA LYS A 39 9.36 7.10 -30.37
C LYS A 39 9.85 8.45 -29.84
N LYS A 40 9.06 9.10 -28.99
CA LYS A 40 9.36 10.43 -28.45
C LYS A 40 9.02 10.50 -26.97
N GLN A 41 9.94 11.07 -26.19
CA GLN A 41 9.71 11.35 -24.78
C GLN A 41 8.96 12.68 -24.62
N PRO A 42 7.86 12.72 -23.86
CA PRO A 42 7.12 13.95 -23.61
C PRO A 42 7.89 14.90 -22.69
N SER A 43 7.72 16.22 -22.89
CA SER A 43 8.23 17.23 -21.95
C SER A 43 7.44 17.22 -20.63
N LEU A 44 7.99 17.83 -19.57
CA LEU A 44 7.26 17.96 -18.29
C LEU A 44 5.89 18.62 -18.47
N GLU A 45 5.81 19.65 -19.31
CA GLU A 45 4.57 20.33 -19.65
C GLU A 45 3.56 19.40 -20.35
N ALA A 46 4.01 18.60 -21.32
CA ALA A 46 3.16 17.63 -21.99
C ALA A 46 2.68 16.52 -21.03
N ILE A 47 3.50 16.13 -20.05
CA ILE A 47 3.14 15.15 -19.01
C ILE A 47 2.03 15.71 -18.12
N GLU A 48 2.12 16.97 -17.70
CA GLU A 48 1.10 17.61 -16.87
C GLU A 48 -0.23 17.75 -17.63
N LYS A 49 -0.16 18.16 -18.90
CA LYS A 49 -1.32 18.21 -19.80
C LYS A 49 -1.97 16.84 -19.99
N LEU A 50 -1.18 15.79 -20.22
CA LEU A 50 -1.68 14.42 -20.36
C LEU A 50 -2.27 13.87 -19.06
N ALA A 51 -1.63 14.13 -17.91
CA ALA A 51 -2.12 13.69 -16.61
C ALA A 51 -3.48 14.35 -16.29
N THR A 52 -3.60 15.64 -16.59
CA THR A 52 -4.84 16.41 -16.42
C THR A 52 -5.93 15.90 -17.36
N ALA A 53 -5.63 15.73 -18.66
CA ALA A 53 -6.57 15.21 -19.66
C ALA A 53 -7.04 13.77 -19.38
N LEU A 54 -6.13 12.94 -18.85
CA LEU A 54 -6.43 11.58 -18.41
C LEU A 54 -7.04 11.55 -17.01
N ASN A 55 -7.14 12.65 -16.27
CA ASN A 55 -7.63 12.68 -14.90
C ASN A 55 -6.89 11.66 -13.99
N ILE A 56 -5.56 11.69 -14.02
CA ILE A 56 -4.68 10.87 -13.18
C ILE A 56 -3.59 11.75 -12.57
N SER A 57 -2.97 11.27 -11.48
CA SER A 57 -1.75 11.89 -10.98
C SER A 57 -0.62 11.74 -12.01
N LYS A 58 0.22 12.77 -12.17
CA LYS A 58 1.43 12.71 -13.03
C LYS A 58 2.33 11.53 -12.67
N ASN A 59 2.38 11.15 -11.40
CA ASN A 59 3.16 10.02 -10.91
C ASN A 59 2.72 8.68 -11.51
N ALA A 60 1.47 8.55 -11.97
CA ALA A 60 0.95 7.33 -12.59
C ALA A 60 1.37 7.17 -14.06
N LEU A 61 1.93 8.23 -14.68
CA LEU A 61 2.47 8.19 -16.05
C LEU A 61 3.92 7.73 -16.09
N PHE A 62 4.61 7.75 -14.94
CA PHE A 62 5.93 7.18 -14.83
C PHE A 62 5.80 5.70 -14.57
N GLU A 63 6.59 4.89 -15.26
CA GLU A 63 6.87 3.56 -14.73
C GLU A 63 7.42 3.74 -13.31
N PRO A 64 7.03 2.91 -12.33
CA PRO A 64 7.93 2.72 -11.22
C PRO A 64 9.24 2.31 -11.89
N GLU A 65 10.29 3.14 -11.76
CA GLU A 65 11.65 2.67 -12.03
C GLU A 65 11.73 1.26 -11.44
N PRO A 66 12.34 0.27 -12.12
CA PRO A 66 12.66 -0.98 -11.48
C PRO A 66 13.63 -0.61 -10.35
N THR A 67 13.07 -0.21 -9.22
CA THR A 67 13.78 -0.02 -7.99
C THR A 67 14.05 -1.44 -7.58
N GLU A 68 15.17 -1.96 -8.07
CA GLU A 68 15.96 -2.93 -7.35
C GLU A 68 15.85 -2.56 -5.85
N ASN A 69 15.14 -3.42 -5.11
CA ASN A 69 14.97 -3.39 -3.67
C ASN A 69 14.42 -2.10 -3.03
N ARG A 70 13.16 -1.73 -3.29
CA ARG A 70 12.44 -0.80 -2.38
C ARG A 70 11.08 -1.27 -1.86
N SER A 71 10.75 -2.56 -1.95
CA SER A 71 9.49 -3.10 -1.39
C SER A 71 9.65 -4.35 -0.53
N SER A 72 10.87 -4.68 -0.11
CA SER A 72 11.07 -5.51 1.08
C SER A 72 11.57 -4.55 2.15
N ARG A 73 10.85 -4.40 3.28
CA ARG A 73 11.48 -3.81 4.46
C ARG A 73 12.62 -4.75 4.79
N SER A 74 13.85 -4.33 4.51
CA SER A 74 14.99 -5.19 4.71
C SER A 74 15.07 -5.52 6.19
N ILE A 75 15.63 -6.68 6.52
CA ILE A 75 15.93 -7.04 7.89
C ILE A 75 16.76 -5.95 8.59
N GLY A 76 17.56 -5.21 7.81
CA GLY A 76 18.30 -4.02 8.23
C GLY A 76 17.44 -2.88 8.79
N ASP A 77 16.39 -2.47 8.06
CA ASP A 77 15.51 -1.38 8.47
C ASP A 77 14.83 -1.69 9.81
N ARG A 78 14.47 -2.97 10.01
CA ARG A 78 13.87 -3.46 11.25
C ARG A 78 14.85 -3.40 12.42
N ILE A 79 16.09 -3.82 12.19
CA ILE A 79 17.17 -3.75 13.19
C ILE A 79 17.37 -2.30 13.65
N ALA A 80 17.43 -1.35 12.70
CA ALA A 80 17.59 0.07 13.00
C ALA A 80 16.43 0.64 13.82
N LEU A 81 15.19 0.30 13.44
CA LEU A 81 13.98 0.79 14.12
C LEU A 81 13.88 0.25 15.55
N LEU A 82 14.08 -1.06 15.75
CA LEU A 82 14.04 -1.68 17.08
C LEU A 82 15.14 -1.14 17.99
N ARG A 83 16.32 -0.87 17.42
CA ARG A 83 17.42 -0.24 18.14
C ARG A 83 17.04 1.15 18.63
N GLN A 84 16.40 1.96 17.79
CA GLN A 84 15.92 3.31 18.14
C GLN A 84 14.79 3.27 19.19
N GLU A 85 13.81 2.38 19.06
CA GLU A 85 12.74 2.21 20.05
C GLU A 85 13.28 1.86 21.44
N LYS A 86 14.38 1.10 21.48
CA LYS A 86 15.05 0.72 22.74
C LYS A 86 16.07 1.74 23.23
N GLY A 87 16.28 2.84 22.52
CA GLY A 87 17.26 3.87 22.86
C GLY A 87 18.72 3.41 22.80
N ILE A 88 18.99 2.32 22.08
CA ILE A 88 20.33 1.71 22.01
C ILE A 88 21.12 2.38 20.87
N SER A 89 22.39 2.69 21.10
CA SER A 89 23.24 3.26 20.03
C SER A 89 23.72 2.18 19.05
N LEU A 90 24.10 2.58 17.84
CA LEU A 90 24.60 1.63 16.82
C LEU A 90 25.84 0.89 17.31
N SER A 91 26.76 1.59 17.97
CA SER A 91 27.96 1.00 18.58
C SER A 91 27.62 0.01 19.69
N GLU A 92 26.64 0.32 20.52
CA GLU A 92 26.21 -0.55 21.61
C GLU A 92 25.55 -1.83 21.12
N LEU A 93 24.68 -1.75 20.10
CA LEU A 93 24.09 -2.95 19.49
C LEU A 93 25.15 -3.82 18.82
N ALA A 94 26.09 -3.19 18.10
CA ALA A 94 27.19 -3.90 17.45
C ALA A 94 28.08 -4.63 18.47
N GLY A 95 28.41 -3.97 19.59
CA GLY A 95 29.15 -4.56 20.70
C GLY A 95 28.43 -5.75 21.34
N LYS A 96 27.12 -5.60 21.62
CA LYS A 96 26.28 -6.71 22.15
C LYS A 96 26.15 -7.89 21.18
N ALA A 97 26.16 -7.63 19.88
CA ALA A 97 26.07 -8.65 18.83
C ALA A 97 27.44 -9.23 18.41
N GLY A 98 28.55 -8.73 18.95
CA GLY A 98 29.90 -9.19 18.61
C GLY A 98 30.34 -8.88 17.18
N ILE A 99 29.82 -7.80 16.59
CA ILE A 99 30.15 -7.36 15.22
C ILE A 99 30.62 -5.90 15.18
N SER A 100 31.22 -5.48 14.06
CA SER A 100 31.65 -4.09 13.92
C SER A 100 30.46 -3.16 13.67
N ALA A 101 30.52 -1.94 14.22
CA ALA A 101 29.53 -0.90 13.98
C ALA A 101 29.40 -0.57 12.48
N THR A 102 30.50 -0.60 11.74
CA THR A 102 30.49 -0.41 10.28
C THR A 102 29.70 -1.51 9.57
N TYR A 103 29.86 -2.78 9.98
CA TYR A 103 29.12 -3.89 9.40
C TYR A 103 27.64 -3.84 9.75
N LEU A 104 27.30 -3.53 11.00
CA LEU A 104 25.91 -3.31 11.42
C LEU A 104 25.27 -2.15 10.64
N CYS A 105 26.00 -1.06 10.39
CA CYS A 105 25.52 0.07 9.58
C CYS A 105 25.23 -0.34 8.13
N GLN A 106 26.06 -1.20 7.52
CA GLN A 106 25.82 -1.73 6.17
C GLN A 106 24.61 -2.67 6.15
N ILE A 107 24.41 -3.47 7.22
CA ILE A 107 23.22 -4.29 7.39
C ILE A 107 21.97 -3.41 7.54
N GLU A 108 21.99 -2.41 8.43
CA GLU A 108 20.88 -1.47 8.64
C GLU A 108 20.49 -0.72 7.36
N LYS A 109 21.46 -0.40 6.49
CA LYS A 109 21.23 0.24 5.18
C LYS A 109 20.82 -0.71 4.07
N GLY A 110 20.77 -2.03 4.32
CA GLY A 110 20.43 -3.04 3.32
C GLY A 110 21.54 -3.36 2.31
N ASN A 111 22.76 -2.84 2.52
CA ASN A 111 23.91 -3.08 1.66
C ASN A 111 24.64 -4.40 1.96
N ALA A 112 24.33 -5.02 3.11
CA ALA A 112 24.94 -6.29 3.52
C ALA A 112 23.89 -7.24 4.10
N LEU A 113 23.89 -8.49 3.63
CA LEU A 113 23.13 -9.58 4.21
C LEU A 113 23.93 -10.21 5.38
N PRO A 114 23.39 -10.22 6.60
CA PRO A 114 24.05 -10.87 7.72
C PRO A 114 24.01 -12.40 7.55
N SER A 115 25.06 -13.07 8.00
CA SER A 115 25.02 -14.53 8.16
C SER A 115 23.98 -14.93 9.22
N LEU A 116 23.52 -16.19 9.19
CA LEU A 116 22.53 -16.68 10.15
C LEU A 116 23.02 -16.62 11.60
N SER A 117 24.32 -16.81 11.85
CA SER A 117 24.93 -16.65 13.17
C SER A 117 24.94 -15.19 13.62
N THR A 118 25.33 -14.26 12.73
CA THR A 118 25.28 -12.81 12.99
C THR A 118 23.86 -12.34 13.28
N LEU A 119 22.90 -12.82 12.50
CA LEU A 119 21.51 -12.44 12.66
C LEU A 119 20.94 -12.91 14.00
N LYS A 120 21.28 -14.13 14.44
CA LYS A 120 20.96 -14.62 15.79
C LYS A 120 21.58 -13.76 16.88
N ALA A 121 22.83 -13.31 16.71
CA ALA A 121 23.49 -12.45 17.67
C ALA A 121 22.82 -11.07 17.78
N ILE A 122 22.48 -10.44 16.64
CA ILE A 122 21.75 -9.17 16.60
C ILE A 122 20.36 -9.33 17.22
N ALA A 123 19.63 -10.38 16.85
CA ALA A 123 18.30 -10.65 17.42
C ALA A 123 18.38 -10.87 18.94
N GLY A 124 19.34 -11.65 19.42
CA GLY A 124 19.58 -11.87 20.84
C GLY A 124 19.92 -10.58 21.59
N ALA A 125 20.77 -9.73 21.01
CA ALA A 125 21.10 -8.41 21.56
C ALA A 125 19.89 -7.45 21.60
N LEU A 126 18.94 -7.61 20.66
CA LEU A 126 17.66 -6.92 20.66
C LEU A 126 16.58 -7.62 21.53
N GLY A 127 16.89 -8.74 22.18
CA GLY A 127 15.92 -9.51 22.97
C GLY A 127 14.80 -10.15 22.14
N MET A 128 15.11 -10.53 20.90
CA MET A 128 14.20 -11.14 19.94
C MET A 128 14.74 -12.49 19.46
N ASN A 129 13.86 -13.31 18.88
CA ASN A 129 14.31 -14.47 18.11
C ASN A 129 14.70 -14.01 16.69
N ALA A 130 15.73 -14.64 16.11
CA ALA A 130 16.11 -14.44 14.71
C ALA A 130 14.95 -14.70 13.75
N GLN A 131 14.06 -15.64 14.07
CA GLN A 131 12.85 -15.91 13.28
C GLN A 131 11.90 -14.69 13.27
N ASP A 132 11.67 -14.06 14.43
CA ASP A 132 10.83 -12.86 14.55
C ASP A 132 11.43 -11.65 13.82
N LEU A 133 12.77 -11.60 13.76
CA LEU A 133 13.51 -10.57 13.04
C LEU A 133 13.46 -10.78 11.51
N MET A 134 13.47 -12.05 11.06
CA MET A 134 13.33 -12.44 9.65
C MET A 134 11.89 -12.36 9.12
N ALA A 135 10.89 -12.51 9.98
CA ALA A 135 9.47 -12.56 9.60
C ALA A 135 8.87 -11.23 9.06
N ALA A 136 9.71 -10.29 8.59
CA ALA A 136 9.33 -8.93 8.28
C ALA A 136 9.47 -8.56 6.80
N THR A 137 8.89 -9.36 5.92
CA THR A 137 8.23 -8.85 4.72
C THR A 137 6.76 -9.28 4.80
N SER A 138 5.86 -8.34 5.10
CA SER A 138 4.39 -8.51 4.96
C SER A 138 3.62 -9.52 5.83
N HIS A 139 4.12 -10.06 6.95
CA HIS A 139 3.32 -11.08 7.66
C HIS A 139 2.03 -10.53 8.31
N VAL A 140 0.97 -11.33 8.24
CA VAL A 140 -0.41 -11.08 8.72
C VAL A 140 -0.44 -10.52 10.16
N GLY A 141 0.39 -11.06 11.06
CA GLY A 141 0.42 -10.69 12.48
C GLY A 141 0.76 -9.22 12.74
N TYR A 142 1.66 -8.65 11.95
CA TYR A 142 2.07 -7.26 12.08
C TYR A 142 0.97 -6.32 11.62
N LYS A 143 0.30 -6.64 10.52
CA LYS A 143 -0.85 -5.88 10.01
C LYS A 143 -1.99 -5.87 11.03
N ILE A 144 -2.27 -7.01 11.67
CA ILE A 144 -3.24 -7.12 12.76
C ILE A 144 -2.84 -6.23 13.94
N LYS A 145 -1.59 -6.30 14.42
CA LYS A 145 -1.09 -5.49 15.53
C LYS A 145 -1.23 -3.99 15.27
N LYS A 146 -0.86 -3.55 14.07
CA LYS A 146 -0.92 -2.14 13.66
C LYS A 146 -2.35 -1.61 13.68
N ILE A 147 -3.29 -2.28 13.00
CA ILE A 147 -4.70 -1.87 12.96
C ILE A 147 -5.31 -1.88 14.37
N ARG A 148 -4.97 -2.88 15.20
CA ARG A 148 -5.42 -2.95 16.59
C ARG A 148 -5.00 -1.70 17.37
N GLN A 149 -3.74 -1.29 17.25
CA GLN A 149 -3.20 -0.10 17.92
C GLN A 149 -3.80 1.20 17.39
N GLU A 150 -3.99 1.34 16.08
CA GLU A 150 -4.64 2.50 15.46
C GLU A 150 -6.08 2.69 15.95
N ARG A 151 -6.76 1.59 16.30
CA ARG A 151 -8.11 1.60 16.87
C ARG A 151 -8.14 1.67 18.40
N GLY A 152 -6.98 1.85 19.05
CA GLY A 152 -6.87 1.94 20.51
C GLY A 152 -7.26 0.66 21.25
N LEU A 153 -7.27 -0.50 20.58
CA LEU A 153 -7.69 -1.76 21.19
C LEU A 153 -6.54 -2.46 21.92
N THR A 154 -6.82 -3.09 23.06
CA THR A 154 -5.87 -4.01 23.71
C THR A 154 -5.91 -5.40 23.07
N GLN A 155 -4.87 -6.23 23.29
CA GLN A 155 -4.87 -7.62 22.80
C GLN A 155 -6.03 -8.43 23.38
N ALA A 156 -6.40 -8.18 24.65
CA ALA A 156 -7.53 -8.83 25.31
C ALA A 156 -8.87 -8.44 24.67
N GLU A 157 -9.03 -7.17 24.30
CA GLU A 157 -10.24 -6.69 23.63
C GLU A 157 -10.39 -7.26 22.22
N LEU A 158 -9.30 -7.31 21.45
CA LEU A 158 -9.31 -7.95 20.12
C LEU A 158 -9.63 -9.44 20.24
N ALA A 159 -9.00 -10.14 21.18
CA ALA A 159 -9.24 -11.55 21.44
C ALA A 159 -10.71 -11.83 21.79
N ARG A 160 -11.28 -11.02 22.68
CA ARG A 160 -12.69 -11.09 23.06
C ARG A 160 -13.61 -10.85 21.85
N LYS A 161 -13.35 -9.82 21.04
CA LYS A 161 -14.15 -9.52 19.83
C LYS A 161 -14.05 -10.62 18.77
N ALA A 162 -12.88 -11.25 18.62
CA ALA A 162 -12.65 -12.32 17.65
C ALA A 162 -13.05 -13.72 18.18
N GLY A 163 -13.41 -13.85 19.46
CA GLY A 163 -13.74 -15.16 20.05
C GLY A 163 -12.55 -16.13 20.05
N VAL A 164 -11.35 -15.62 20.37
CA VAL A 164 -10.09 -16.37 20.47
C VAL A 164 -9.38 -16.05 21.78
N SER A 165 -8.35 -16.82 22.15
CA SER A 165 -7.60 -16.57 23.37
C SER A 165 -6.64 -15.37 23.22
N THR A 166 -6.44 -14.62 24.30
CA THR A 166 -5.52 -13.47 24.33
C THR A 166 -4.08 -13.88 24.01
N GLY A 167 -3.66 -15.06 24.50
CA GLY A 167 -2.35 -15.63 24.19
C GLY A 167 -2.18 -15.93 22.70
N LEU A 168 -3.22 -16.42 22.02
CA LEU A 168 -3.18 -16.67 20.58
C LEU A 168 -3.00 -15.37 19.79
N ILE A 169 -3.72 -14.30 20.15
CA ILE A 169 -3.49 -12.97 19.54
C ILE A 169 -2.05 -12.49 19.77
N GLY A 170 -1.53 -12.63 20.98
CA GLY A 170 -0.14 -12.25 21.29
C GLY A 170 0.88 -13.03 20.45
N GLN A 171 0.69 -14.35 20.30
CA GLN A 171 1.53 -15.21 19.48
C GLN A 171 1.43 -14.89 17.98
N ILE A 172 0.23 -14.56 17.49
CA ILE A 172 0.02 -14.13 16.11
C ILE A 172 0.69 -12.78 15.86
N GLU A 173 0.47 -11.79 16.73
CA GLU A 173 1.03 -10.44 16.58
C GLU A 173 2.57 -10.42 16.69
N SER A 174 3.15 -11.34 17.45
CA SER A 174 4.60 -11.51 17.54
C SER A 174 5.18 -12.35 16.40
N GLY A 175 4.35 -12.97 15.55
CA GLY A 175 4.80 -13.84 14.46
C GLY A 175 5.22 -15.25 14.88
N ARG A 176 4.92 -15.65 16.12
CA ARG A 176 5.22 -16.99 16.63
C ARG A 176 4.27 -18.05 16.09
N VAL A 177 3.05 -17.66 15.73
CA VAL A 177 2.00 -18.54 15.21
C VAL A 177 1.31 -17.87 14.03
N GLU A 178 1.24 -18.56 12.90
CA GLU A 178 0.39 -18.11 11.79
C GLU A 178 -1.08 -18.46 12.08
N PRO A 179 -2.01 -17.51 11.89
CA PRO A 179 -3.42 -17.80 12.09
C PRO A 179 -3.94 -18.74 11.00
N SER A 180 -4.72 -19.75 11.40
CA SER A 180 -5.53 -20.51 10.43
C SER A 180 -6.50 -19.57 9.68
N ILE A 181 -6.96 -19.95 8.49
CA ILE A 181 -7.94 -19.17 7.72
C ILE A 181 -9.17 -18.82 8.59
N LYS A 182 -9.69 -19.79 9.36
CA LYS A 182 -10.82 -19.58 10.27
C LYS A 182 -10.51 -18.58 11.39
N THR A 183 -9.29 -18.62 11.92
CA THR A 183 -8.83 -17.67 12.95
C THR A 183 -8.67 -16.27 12.35
N LEU A 184 -8.11 -16.19 11.15
CA LEU A 184 -7.92 -14.92 10.44
C LEU A 184 -9.26 -14.28 10.07
N GLU A 185 -10.25 -15.06 9.62
CA GLU A 185 -11.62 -14.58 9.36
C GLU A 185 -12.27 -13.99 10.60
N LYS A 186 -12.09 -14.63 11.76
CA LYS A 186 -12.60 -14.13 13.04
C LYS A 186 -11.95 -12.81 13.43
N ILE A 187 -10.63 -12.71 13.31
CA ILE A 187 -9.87 -11.49 13.60
C ILE A 187 -10.24 -10.37 12.63
N ALA A 188 -10.31 -10.68 11.33
CA ALA A 188 -10.67 -9.73 10.28
C ALA A 188 -12.08 -9.18 10.50
N ARG A 189 -13.04 -10.04 10.82
CA ARG A 189 -14.41 -9.65 11.18
C ARG A 189 -14.46 -8.78 12.43
N ALA A 190 -13.69 -9.12 13.47
CA ALA A 190 -13.58 -8.31 14.70
C ALA A 190 -12.98 -6.92 14.44
N LEU A 191 -12.16 -6.80 13.38
CA LEU A 191 -11.60 -5.55 12.88
C LEU A 191 -12.41 -4.96 11.72
N SER A 192 -13.59 -5.48 11.37
CA SER A 192 -14.39 -4.99 10.23
C SER A 192 -13.57 -4.84 8.93
N LEU A 193 -12.69 -5.79 8.67
CA LEU A 193 -11.83 -5.85 7.49
C LEU A 193 -12.01 -7.18 6.77
N SER A 194 -11.71 -7.20 5.48
CA SER A 194 -11.62 -8.45 4.73
C SER A 194 -10.33 -9.20 5.10
N PRO A 195 -10.34 -10.54 5.23
CA PRO A 195 -9.13 -11.35 5.42
C PRO A 195 -8.04 -11.06 4.37
N CYS A 196 -8.45 -10.73 3.14
CA CYS A 196 -7.55 -10.38 2.04
C CYS A 196 -6.69 -9.15 2.34
N TYR A 197 -7.13 -8.24 3.20
CA TYR A 197 -6.34 -7.08 3.64
C TYR A 197 -5.05 -7.49 4.34
N PHE A 198 -5.09 -8.60 5.09
CA PHE A 198 -3.95 -9.07 5.86
C PHE A 198 -3.02 -9.98 5.06
N VAL A 199 -3.56 -10.70 4.08
CA VAL A 199 -2.82 -11.66 3.24
C VAL A 199 -2.24 -11.01 1.99
N GLY A 200 -2.89 -9.98 1.44
CA GLY A 200 -2.39 -9.29 0.26
C GLY A 200 -1.12 -8.50 0.58
N ASP A 201 -0.14 -8.53 -0.31
CA ASP A 201 0.92 -7.54 -0.30
C ASP A 201 0.30 -6.15 -0.44
N ASP A 202 0.88 -5.17 0.25
CA ASP A 202 0.41 -3.77 0.19
C ASP A 202 0.39 -3.25 -1.27
N ASP A 203 0.96 -3.99 -2.21
CA ASP A 203 1.01 -3.67 -3.62
C ASP A 203 -0.21 -4.07 -4.46
N GLU A 204 -1.24 -4.82 -4.02
CA GLU A 204 -2.42 -5.05 -4.90
C GLU A 204 -3.55 -4.05 -4.67
N ILE A 205 -4.00 -3.87 -3.43
CA ILE A 205 -5.05 -2.88 -3.13
C ILE A 205 -4.48 -1.46 -3.24
N THR A 206 -3.27 -1.22 -2.74
CA THR A 206 -2.64 0.11 -2.84
C THR A 206 -2.16 0.41 -4.26
N SER A 207 -1.83 -0.58 -5.11
CA SER A 207 -1.58 -0.30 -6.54
C SER A 207 -2.86 -0.01 -7.32
N LEU A 208 -4.00 -0.62 -6.96
CA LEU A 208 -5.31 -0.23 -7.48
C LEU A 208 -5.73 1.17 -7.03
N LEU A 209 -5.32 1.60 -5.82
CA LEU A 209 -5.62 2.94 -5.25
C LEU A 209 -4.54 4.01 -5.57
N ARG A 210 -3.32 3.62 -5.97
CA ARG A 210 -2.22 4.53 -6.37
C ARG A 210 -2.58 5.48 -7.53
N PRO A 211 -3.32 5.07 -8.58
CA PRO A 211 -3.69 5.97 -9.68
C PRO A 211 -4.87 6.91 -9.37
N MET A 212 -5.32 7.03 -8.11
CA MET A 212 -6.42 7.94 -7.79
C MET A 212 -6.00 9.41 -7.96
N ASN A 213 -6.83 10.17 -8.67
CA ASN A 213 -6.79 11.64 -8.73
C ASN A 213 -6.70 12.19 -7.27
N PRO A 214 -5.81 13.18 -7.00
CA PRO A 214 -5.78 13.92 -5.73
C PRO A 214 -7.15 14.36 -5.20
N GLU A 215 -8.10 14.70 -6.08
CA GLU A 215 -9.48 15.04 -5.72
C GLU A 215 -10.26 13.85 -5.17
N LEU A 216 -10.09 12.66 -5.74
CA LEU A 216 -10.70 11.43 -5.21
C LEU A 216 -10.13 11.13 -3.82
N LYS A 217 -8.82 11.27 -3.59
CA LYS A 217 -8.23 11.08 -2.25
C LYS A 217 -8.82 12.04 -1.22
N ARG A 218 -9.06 13.30 -1.60
CA ARG A 218 -9.75 14.29 -0.74
C ARG A 218 -11.22 13.92 -0.53
N LEU A 219 -11.90 13.44 -1.56
CA LEU A 219 -13.28 12.99 -1.51
C LEU A 219 -13.44 11.80 -0.53
N PHE A 220 -12.59 10.77 -0.60
CA PHE A 220 -12.62 9.66 0.37
C PHE A 220 -12.17 10.05 1.79
N ALA A 221 -11.54 11.22 1.95
CA ALA A 221 -11.26 11.79 3.27
C ALA A 221 -12.47 12.53 3.86
N ASP A 222 -13.43 12.93 3.02
CA ASP A 222 -14.66 13.61 3.45
C ASP A 222 -15.56 12.62 4.22
N PRO A 223 -15.97 12.96 5.46
CA PRO A 223 -16.88 12.14 6.27
C PRO A 223 -18.20 11.80 5.56
N LYS A 224 -18.73 12.71 4.74
CA LYS A 224 -20.00 12.49 4.02
C LYS A 224 -19.86 11.41 2.96
N VAL A 225 -18.71 11.35 2.30
CA VAL A 225 -18.42 10.37 1.26
C VAL A 225 -18.19 9.01 1.88
N ARG A 226 -17.50 8.93 3.02
CA ARG A 226 -17.35 7.68 3.77
C ARG A 226 -18.71 7.14 4.21
N SER A 227 -19.56 8.01 4.75
CA SER A 227 -20.91 7.63 5.16
C SER A 227 -21.77 7.16 3.98
N PHE A 228 -21.66 7.80 2.82
CA PHE A 228 -22.33 7.32 1.60
C PHE A 228 -21.81 5.95 1.16
N LEU A 229 -20.50 5.72 1.19
CA LEU A 229 -19.91 4.43 0.82
C LEU A 229 -20.32 3.31 1.79
N GLU A 230 -20.39 3.61 3.09
CA GLU A 230 -20.93 2.69 4.09
C GLU A 230 -22.40 2.36 3.82
N MET A 231 -23.20 3.35 3.43
CA MET A 231 -24.63 3.17 3.12
C MET A 231 -24.87 2.30 1.89
N VAL A 232 -23.96 2.33 0.91
CA VAL A 232 -24.09 1.60 -0.35
C VAL A 232 -23.30 0.28 -0.34
N ALA A 233 -22.52 0.03 0.73
CA ALA A 233 -21.66 -1.16 0.85
C ALA A 233 -22.45 -2.47 0.83
N ASP A 234 -23.69 -2.46 1.32
CA ASP A 234 -24.57 -3.63 1.42
C ASP A 234 -25.59 -3.72 0.28
N CYS A 235 -25.49 -2.87 -0.75
CA CYS A 235 -26.44 -2.88 -1.86
C CYS A 235 -26.26 -4.08 -2.81
N THR A 236 -27.39 -4.64 -3.24
CA THR A 236 -27.43 -5.62 -4.34
C THR A 236 -27.10 -4.96 -5.69
N PRO A 237 -26.68 -5.74 -6.70
CA PRO A 237 -26.39 -5.20 -8.03
C PRO A 237 -27.56 -4.42 -8.67
N GLN A 238 -28.80 -4.81 -8.36
CA GLN A 238 -30.01 -4.16 -8.88
C GLN A 238 -30.26 -2.83 -8.20
N GLU A 239 -30.11 -2.76 -6.87
CA GLU A 239 -30.22 -1.51 -6.10
C GLU A 239 -29.11 -0.54 -6.48
N PHE A 240 -27.88 -1.03 -6.66
CA PHE A 240 -26.77 -0.21 -7.11
C PHE A 240 -27.02 0.37 -8.51
N SER A 241 -27.55 -0.43 -9.44
CA SER A 241 -27.95 0.05 -10.77
C SER A 241 -29.03 1.14 -10.70
N PHE A 242 -29.99 0.99 -9.78
CA PHE A 242 -31.04 1.99 -9.57
C PHE A 242 -30.48 3.32 -9.03
N ILE A 243 -29.60 3.25 -8.02
CA ILE A 243 -28.92 4.42 -7.46
C ILE A 243 -28.10 5.14 -8.54
N MET A 244 -27.37 4.37 -9.37
CA MET A 244 -26.60 4.94 -10.47
C MET A 244 -27.48 5.65 -11.50
N LYS A 245 -28.64 5.08 -11.88
CA LYS A 245 -29.61 5.71 -12.76
C LYS A 245 -30.16 7.01 -12.17
N PHE A 246 -30.46 7.02 -10.87
CA PHE A 246 -30.95 8.21 -10.18
C PHE A 246 -29.91 9.34 -10.17
N ILE A 247 -28.65 9.02 -9.86
CA ILE A 247 -27.54 9.98 -9.90
C ILE A 247 -27.34 10.52 -11.32
N GLN A 248 -27.50 9.68 -12.33
CA GLN A 248 -27.37 10.08 -13.73
C GLN A 248 -28.50 11.02 -14.16
N LEU A 249 -29.74 10.70 -13.81
CA LEU A 249 -30.92 11.55 -14.04
C LEU A 249 -30.77 12.92 -13.37
N TYR A 250 -30.30 12.94 -12.12
CA TYR A 250 -30.08 14.18 -11.37
C TYR A 250 -29.01 15.07 -12.04
N LYS A 251 -27.94 14.48 -12.58
CA LYS A 251 -26.89 15.23 -13.29
C LYS A 251 -27.37 15.78 -14.62
N GLU A 252 -28.21 15.05 -15.34
CA GLU A 252 -28.78 15.48 -16.62
C GLU A 252 -29.69 16.71 -16.42
N HIS A 253 -30.50 16.75 -15.36
CA HIS A 253 -31.39 17.89 -15.08
C HIS A 253 -30.70 19.06 -14.39
N ARG A 254 -29.56 18.86 -13.73
CA ARG A 254 -28.74 19.97 -13.20
C ARG A 254 -27.95 20.71 -14.28
N SER A 255 -27.84 20.16 -15.48
CA SER A 255 -27.10 20.78 -16.60
C SER A 255 -28.00 21.65 -17.50
N ALA A 256 -29.28 21.78 -17.16
CA ALA A 256 -30.31 22.47 -17.94
C ALA A 256 -30.79 23.80 -17.32
N ASP A 257 -30.27 24.16 -16.15
CA ASP A 257 -30.39 25.46 -15.48
C ASP A 257 -29.02 26.15 -15.44
#